data_AF-A0A947AFB1-F1
#
_entry.id   AF-A0A947AFB1-F1
#
_cell.length_a   1.000
_cell.length_b   1.000
_cell.length_c   1.000
_cell.angle_alpha   90.00
_cell.angle_beta   90.00
_cell.angle_gamma   90.00
#
_symmetry.space_group_name_H-M   'P 1'
#
loop_
_entity.id
_entity.type
_entity.pdbx_description
1 polymer ?
#
loop_
_entity_poly.entity_id
_entity_poly.type
_entity_poly.pdbx_seq_one_letter_code
_entity_poly.pdbx_strand_id
1 'polypeptide(L)' 'HGLNMQNVKDIAEIETIEELNIGQSIIARSVYTGLEQAIIDMKSMLIR' A
#
# COMPACT_ATOMS: atom_id res chain seq x y z
N HIS A 1 0.79 10.02 4.64
CA HIS A 1 0.26 9.33 5.84
C HIS A 1 -1.22 9.05 5.62
N GLY A 2 -1.74 7.88 6.02
CA GLY A 2 -3.13 7.48 5.74
C GLY A 2 -3.38 6.85 4.37
N LEU A 3 -2.32 6.38 3.69
CA LEU A 3 -2.46 5.66 2.41
C LEU A 3 -3.11 4.29 2.62
N ASN A 4 -3.96 3.89 1.68
CA ASN A 4 -4.72 2.64 1.71
C ASN A 4 -4.93 2.08 0.29
N MET A 5 -5.59 0.93 0.20
CA MET A 5 -5.83 0.21 -1.06
C MET A 5 -6.69 0.99 -2.08
N GLN A 6 -7.29 2.11 -1.71
CA GLN A 6 -8.14 2.89 -2.60
C GLN A 6 -7.39 4.11 -3.17
N ASN A 7 -6.46 4.71 -2.43
CA ASN A 7 -5.81 5.97 -2.81
C ASN A 7 -4.32 5.84 -3.13
N VAL A 8 -3.70 4.69 -2.87
CA VAL A 8 -2.24 4.55 -3.00
C VAL A 8 -1.75 4.68 -4.46
N LYS A 9 -2.57 4.29 -5.45
CA LYS A 9 -2.20 4.33 -6.87
C LYS A 9 -1.91 5.74 -7.36
N ASP A 10 -2.83 6.67 -7.11
CA ASP A 10 -2.70 8.07 -7.53
C ASP A 10 -1.43 8.72 -6.96
N ILE A 11 -1.02 8.32 -5.76
CA ILE A 11 0.22 8.79 -5.12
C ILE A 11 1.46 8.10 -5.72
N ALA A 12 1.36 6.80 -6.03
CA ALA A 12 2.44 6.03 -6.64
C ALA A 12 2.78 6.48 -8.08
N GLU A 13 1.85 7.13 -8.79
CA GLU A 13 2.07 7.70 -10.12
C GLU A 13 2.90 8.99 -10.12
N ILE A 14 3.08 9.64 -8.97
CA ILE A 14 3.90 10.86 -8.87
C ILE A 14 5.38 10.48 -9.07
N GLU A 15 5.96 10.91 -10.19
CA GLU A 15 7.31 10.50 -10.61
C GLU A 15 8.41 10.87 -9.60
N THR A 16 8.25 11.97 -8.87
CA THR A 16 9.23 12.45 -7.90
C THR A 16 9.20 11.72 -6.56
N ILE A 17 8.22 10.82 -6.35
CA ILE A 17 8.13 10.01 -5.13
C ILE A 17 8.88 8.70 -5.35
N GLU A 18 9.92 8.49 -4.53
CA GLU A 18 10.76 7.29 -4.57
C GLU A 18 10.28 6.19 -3.60
N GLU A 19 9.63 6.57 -2.50
CA GLU A 19 9.24 5.63 -1.44
C GLU A 19 7.91 6.02 -0.77
N LEU A 20 7.10 5.01 -0.45
CA LEU A 20 5.88 5.15 0.33
C LEU A 20 5.93 4.30 1.59
N ASN A 21 5.93 4.97 2.75
CA ASN A 21 5.83 4.32 4.05
C ASN A 21 4.36 4.17 4.47
N ILE A 22 3.89 2.92 4.53
CA ILE A 22 2.48 2.58 4.80
C ILE A 22 2.41 1.60 5.97
N GLY A 23 1.65 1.97 7.02
CA GLY A 23 1.52 1.17 8.24
C GLY A 23 0.09 0.71 8.50
N GLN A 24 -0.75 1.61 9.02
CA GLN A 24 -2.09 1.27 9.55
C GLN A 24 -2.96 0.48 8.57
N SER A 25 -2.98 0.81 7.28
CA SER A 25 -3.81 0.13 6.29
C SER A 25 -3.33 -1.29 5.96
N ILE A 26 -2.01 -1.54 5.94
CA ILE A 26 -1.45 -2.89 5.78
C ILE A 26 -1.83 -3.74 6.99
N ILE A 27 -1.65 -3.21 8.22
CA ILE A 27 -2.04 -3.93 9.44
C ILE A 27 -3.54 -4.19 9.47
N ALA A 28 -4.38 -3.21 9.11
CA ALA A 28 -5.83 -3.40 9.04
C ALA A 28 -6.22 -4.49 8.03
N ARG A 29 -5.59 -4.53 6.85
CA ARG A 29 -5.81 -5.57 5.83
C ARG A 29 -5.35 -6.95 6.32
N SER A 30 -4.26 -7.01 7.07
CA SER A 30 -3.69 -8.26 7.59
C SER A 30 -4.61 -9.00 8.55
N VAL A 31 -5.52 -8.30 9.24
CA VAL A 31 -6.53 -8.93 10.13
C VAL A 31 -7.44 -9.89 9.34
N TYR A 32 -7.63 -9.64 8.04
CA TYR A 32 -8.50 -10.45 7.19
C TYR A 32 -7.74 -11.47 6.32
N THR A 33 -6.49 -11.18 5.98
CA THR A 33 -5.75 -11.91 4.92
C THR A 33 -4.40 -12.46 5.39
N GLY A 34 -3.95 -12.11 6.59
CA GLY A 34 -2.57 -12.32 7.04
C GLY A 34 -1.63 -11.21 6.58
N LEU A 35 -0.52 -11.01 7.31
CA LEU A 35 0.41 -9.91 7.05
C LEU A 35 1.13 -10.06 5.71
N GLU A 36 1.56 -11.27 5.37
CA GLU A 36 2.24 -11.57 4.10
C GLU A 36 1.36 -11.18 2.90
N GLN A 37 0.11 -11.66 2.87
CA GLN A 37 -0.82 -11.33 1.79
C GLN A 37 -1.13 -9.83 1.75
N ALA A 38 -1.28 -9.16 2.89
CA ALA A 38 -1.52 -7.72 2.94
C ALA A 38 -0.35 -6.91 2.34
N ILE A 39 0.89 -7.34 2.56
CA ILE A 39 2.08 -6.72 1.96
C ILE A 39 2.12 -6.97 0.45
N ILE A 40 1.85 -8.19 0.01
CA ILE A 40 1.80 -8.55 -1.43
C ILE A 40 0.71 -7.74 -2.14
N ASP A 41 -0.48 -7.67 -1.56
CA ASP A 41 -1.61 -6.87 -2.05
C ASP A 41 -1.20 -5.40 -2.23
N MET A 42 -0.63 -4.77 -1.19
CA MET A 42 -0.19 -3.37 -1.26
C MET A 42 0.90 -3.18 -2.31
N LYS A 43 1.91 -4.05 -2.35
CA LYS A 43 2.99 -3.99 -3.36
C LYS A 43 2.46 -4.09 -4.78
N SER A 44 1.47 -4.94 -5.04
CA SER A 44 0.88 -5.10 -6.37
C SER A 44 0.24 -3.81 -6.90
N MET A 45 -0.20 -2.93 -6.01
CA MET A 45 -0.76 -1.62 -6.35
C MET A 45 0.29 -0.54 -6.64
N LEU A 46 1.55 -0.80 -6.28
CA LEU A 46 2.67 0.12 -6.46
C LEU A 46 3.48 -0.18 -7.73
N ILE A 47 3.17 -1.29 -8.43
CA ILE A 47 3.83 -1.65 -9.69
C ILE A 47 3.31 -0.71 -10.77
N ARG A 48 4.24 0.06 -11.36
CA ARG A 48 4.01 0.92 -12.53
C ARG A 48 4.05 0.09 -13.82
#